data_AF-A0AAJ1GF78-F1
#
_entry.id   AF-A0AAJ1GF78-F1
#
_cell.length_a   1.000
_cell.length_b   1.000
_cell.length_c   1.000
_cell.angle_alpha   90.00
_cell.angle_beta   90.00
_cell.angle_gamma   90.00
#
_symmetry.space_group_name_H-M   'P 1'
#
loop_
_entity.id
_entity.type
_entity.pdbx_description
1 polymer ?
#
loop_
_entity_poly.entity_id
_entity_poly.type
_entity_poly.pdbx_seq_one_letter_code
_entity_poly.pdbx_strand_id
1 'polypeptide(L)' 'MYQRFLELLCKTNKTPYRVSKDTGISQSALSDWKTGRSKPKADKLKILADYFGVSVEYFLE' A
#
# COMPACT_ATOMS: atom_id res chain seq x y z
N MET A 1 9.08 0.40 1.72
CA MET A 1 7.63 0.75 1.60
C MET A 1 7.09 0.91 0.16
N TYR A 2 7.15 2.07 -0.52
CA TYR A 2 6.39 2.25 -1.78
C TYR A 2 6.83 1.30 -2.92
N GLN A 3 8.12 0.96 -2.99
CA GLN A 3 8.63 -0.07 -3.91
C GLN A 3 7.98 -1.44 -3.64
N ARG A 4 7.90 -1.86 -2.37
CA ARG A 4 7.22 -3.09 -1.95
C ARG A 4 5.74 -3.09 -2.31
N PHE A 5 5.08 -1.93 -2.19
CA PHE A 5 3.71 -1.76 -2.66
C PHE A 5 3.60 -1.98 -4.18
N LEU A 6 4.50 -1.41 -5.00
CA LEU A 6 4.52 -1.63 -6.45
C LEU A 6 4.74 -3.10 -6.81
N GLU A 7 5.65 -3.79 -6.12
CA GLU A 7 5.89 -5.23 -6.33
C GLU A 7 4.60 -6.03 -6.12
N LEU A 8 3.85 -5.74 -5.06
CA LEU A 8 2.59 -6.42 -4.77
C LEU A 8 1.50 -6.09 -5.80
N LEU A 9 1.44 -4.85 -6.29
CA LEU A 9 0.54 -4.49 -7.39
C LEU A 9 0.83 -5.32 -8.66
N CYS A 10 2.11 -5.45 -9.02
CA CYS A 10 2.54 -6.26 -10.17
C CYS A 10 2.21 -7.75 -9.97
N LYS A 11 2.57 -8.32 -8.81
CA LYS A 11 2.32 -9.74 -8.48
C LYS A 11 0.83 -10.10 -8.48
N THR A 12 -0.03 -9.16 -8.07
CA THR A 12 -1.46 -9.41 -7.91
C THR A 12 -2.32 -8.84 -9.05
N ASN A 13 -1.68 -8.26 -10.07
CA ASN A 13 -2.31 -7.55 -11.20
C ASN A 13 -3.36 -6.52 -10.74
N LYS A 14 -3.00 -5.73 -9.72
CA LYS A 14 -3.87 -4.70 -9.13
C LYS A 14 -3.36 -3.31 -9.48
N THR A 15 -4.31 -2.37 -9.53
CA THR A 15 -4.00 -0.95 -9.67
C THR A 15 -4.10 -0.26 -8.31
N PRO A 16 -3.40 0.87 -8.09
CA PRO A 16 -3.60 1.68 -6.89
C PRO A 16 -5.06 2.11 -6.69
N TYR A 17 -5.79 2.31 -7.79
CA TYR A 17 -7.23 2.58 -7.78
C TYR A 17 -8.02 1.43 -7.15
N ARG A 18 -7.76 0.18 -7.58
CA ARG A 18 -8.42 -1.00 -7.02
C ARG A 18 -8.11 -1.14 -5.54
N VAL A 19 -6.85 -1.00 -5.14
CA VAL A 19 -6.45 -1.05 -3.72
C VAL A 19 -7.20 0.02 -2.92
N SER A 20 -7.28 1.24 -3.44
CA SER A 20 -8.01 2.33 -2.77
C SER A 20 -9.48 2.00 -2.54
N LYS A 21 -10.15 1.41 -3.54
CA LYS A 21 -11.55 1.01 -3.45
C LYS A 21 -11.77 -0.15 -2.47
N ASP A 22 -10.87 -1.13 -2.46
CA ASP A 22 -11.05 -2.32 -1.63
C ASP A 22 -10.65 -2.09 -0.16
N THR A 23 -9.65 -1.23 0.09
CA THR A 23 -9.09 -0.99 1.43
C THR A 23 -9.65 0.25 2.13
N GLY A 24 -10.32 1.13 1.38
CA GLY A 24 -10.74 2.45 1.87
C GLY A 24 -9.59 3.46 2.02
N ILE A 25 -8.34 3.08 1.73
CA ILE A 25 -7.22 4.03 1.71
C ILE A 25 -7.42 4.96 0.52
N SER A 26 -7.50 6.27 0.77
CA SER A 26 -7.67 7.27 -0.28
C SER A 26 -6.55 7.23 -1.34
N GLN A 27 -6.88 7.43 -2.62
CA GLN A 27 -5.90 7.55 -3.70
C GLN A 27 -4.89 8.69 -3.49
N SER A 28 -5.31 9.77 -2.81
CA SER A 28 -4.40 10.86 -2.41
C SER A 28 -3.31 10.35 -1.48
N ALA A 29 -3.66 9.59 -0.43
CA ALA A 29 -2.67 8.97 0.45
C ALA A 29 -1.70 8.04 -0.30
N LEU A 30 -2.20 7.20 -1.23
CA LEU A 30 -1.32 6.36 -2.06
C LEU A 30 -0.36 7.18 -2.92
N SER A 31 -0.84 8.31 -3.47
CA SER A 31 -0.04 9.25 -4.26
C SER A 31 0.99 10.00 -3.41
N ASP A 32 0.63 10.35 -2.18
CA ASP A 32 1.56 11.00 -1.24
C ASP A 32 2.69 10.05 -0.83
N TRP A 33 2.40 8.76 -0.68
CA TRP A 33 3.42 7.75 -0.40
C TRP A 33 4.33 7.49 -1.60
N LYS A 34 3.79 7.58 -2.82
CA LYS A 34 4.58 7.52 -4.07
C LYS A 34 5.61 8.63 -4.14
N THR A 35 5.19 9.85 -3.77
CA THR A 35 6.00 11.06 -3.88
C THR A 35 6.84 11.35 -2.63
N GLY A 36 6.68 10.55 -1.56
CA GLY A 36 7.37 10.75 -0.29
C GLY A 36 6.84 11.92 0.54
N ARG A 37 5.74 12.57 0.12
CA ARG A 37 5.11 13.68 0.85
C ARG A 37 4.62 13.26 2.22
N SER A 38 4.16 12.02 2.36
CA SER A 38 3.77 11.44 3.65
C SER A 38 4.23 9.98 3.75
N LYS A 39 4.22 9.45 4.97
CA LYS A 39 4.49 8.04 5.25
C LYS A 39 3.20 7.37 5.76
N PRO A 40 2.95 6.10 5.39
CA PRO A 40 1.83 5.35 5.96
C PRO A 40 2.06 5.17 7.46
N LYS A 41 0.99 5.33 8.23
CA LYS A 41 0.96 4.98 9.65
C LYS A 41 0.74 3.46 9.82
N ALA A 42 0.99 2.95 11.03
CA ALA A 42 0.92 1.53 11.32
C ALA A 42 -0.45 0.89 11.01
N ASP A 43 -1.55 1.62 11.24
CA ASP A 43 -2.91 1.22 10.87
C ASP A 43 -3.05 0.96 9.37
N LYS A 44 -2.56 1.88 8.53
CA LYS A 44 -2.63 1.75 7.07
C LYS A 44 -1.68 0.68 6.53
N LEU A 45 -0.50 0.53 7.15
CA LEU A 45 0.41 -0.57 6.82
C LEU A 45 -0.25 -1.93 7.12
N LYS A 46 -0.91 -2.06 8.26
CA LYS A 46 -1.66 -3.27 8.62
C LYS A 46 -2.77 -3.57 7.61
N ILE A 47 -3.55 -2.57 7.21
CA ILE A 47 -4.60 -2.75 6.19
C ILE A 47 -4.01 -3.25 4.86
N LEU A 48 -2.89 -2.69 4.40
CA LEU A 48 -2.23 -3.17 3.19
C LEU A 48 -1.68 -4.59 3.36
N ALA A 49 -1.07 -4.89 4.50
CA ALA A 49 -0.53 -6.21 4.83
C ALA A 49 -1.64 -7.28 4.80
N ASP A 50 -2.75 -7.03 5.50
CA ASP A 50 -3.93 -7.89 5.53
C ASP A 50 -4.53 -8.05 4.11
N TYR A 51 -4.62 -6.97 3.34
CA TYR A 51 -5.17 -6.99 1.98
C TYR A 51 -4.33 -7.82 1.00
N PHE A 52 -3.00 -7.74 1.10
CA PHE A 52 -2.08 -8.48 0.23
C PHE A 52 -1.68 -9.85 0.78
N GLY A 53 -2.10 -10.19 2.01
CA GLY A 53 -1.73 -11.44 2.68
C GLY A 53 -0.24 -11.53 3.01
N VAL A 54 0.39 -10.40 3.35
CA VAL A 54 1.82 -10.31 3.73
C VAL A 54 1.95 -9.79 5.15
N SER A 55 3.15 -9.87 5.74
CA SER A 55 3.42 -9.26 7.04
C SER A 55 3.59 -7.74 6.93
N VAL A 56 3.39 -7.02 8.04
CA VAL A 56 3.61 -5.55 8.07
C VAL A 56 5.08 -5.22 7.83
N GLU A 57 5.98 -6.08 8.29
CA GLU A 57 7.43 -5.99 8.13
C GLU A 57 7.84 -5.99 6.65
N TYR A 58 7.07 -6.64 5.77
CA TYR A 58 7.30 -6.61 4.31
C TYR A 58 7.41 -5.17 3.76
N PHE A 59 6.73 -4.22 4.39
CA PHE A 59 6.74 -2.81 3.97
C PHE A 59 7.85 -1.98 4.61
N LEU A 60 8.49 -2.49 5.67
CA LEU A 60 9.57 -1.84 6.42
C LEU A 60 10.96 -2.17 5.85
N GLU A 61 11.08 -3.28 5.13
CA GLU A 61 12.21 -3.59 4.24
C GLU A 61 12.23 -2.71 2.98
#